data_AF-A0A0U5J8P0-F1
#
_entry.id   AF-A0A0U5J8P0-F1
#
_cell.length_a   1.000
_cell.length_b   1.000
_cell.length_c   1.000
_cell.angle_alpha   90.00
_cell.angle_beta   90.00
_cell.angle_gamma   90.00
#
_symmetry.space_group_name_H-M   'P 1'
#
loop_
_entity.id
_entity.type
_entity.pdbx_description
1 polymer ?
#
loop_
_entity_poly.entity_id
_entity_poly.type
_entity_poly.pdbx_seq_one_letter_code
_entity_poly.pdbx_strand_id
1 'polypeptide(L)'
;MNKKNSFISTSILSVPGTAGILQAAIEKIHIFTQPGTSSLEVKEDGSLIATQGSPLDRIVGLAKYYIAPLFSDHMRLEQEKKLSQIKREILQARDILKSHSSLIEKLKEGDPSQQKLAHSALEAIHRYNAVVAKDYTSLTDTYDLYNYERNQLLLDEEIKGQPIELPRTVSIKYDSDLSADTTKKTFRALGASFHSSAMQKTCSKFSSTHKKGEQFMLDTFRMKAIRLVQSHLTQQNSMAEVLNLVKQAAIEIEEQDDLIVMRQHLEVGPGSMIALIGSFKHPSDSKFLSMPIIDSFRLTSEATHSGFPYPSQHTAWALTDKLTEARPLRTEQAPRFEEVDARKKYFSQQLLFDPHYMAKARQLYKLKRDLFDQHKEHYLPLHRQLQTTILEGVYMDSAVIDALLDPFYHTLDTLNSPFDALASIQQRLVELFIQQPAQRLEEEWLEDSSSVLRIGTSQEKFHGALTSLQRSLDSASSESMEPHYASAYLDTMGPLLGKATQGIALQYLSEKIGFAPPMLNDFERKIQMCAFHQLISFLDELEIPLNDKDDSIKNDLTNKYKQDIEIFSCATIEDFDNLASRVTNELEVYFNSRFYIQRA
;
A
#
# COMPACT_ATOMS: atom_id res chain seq x y z
N MET A 1 57.80 18.89 -0.43
CA MET A 1 58.02 17.43 -0.62
C MET A 1 56.66 16.79 -0.82
N ASN A 2 56.35 16.44 -2.07
CA ASN A 2 55.06 15.92 -2.52
C ASN A 2 54.89 14.44 -2.13
N LYS A 3 53.76 14.09 -1.49
CA LYS A 3 53.19 12.74 -1.59
C LYS A 3 51.86 12.85 -2.35
N LYS A 4 51.93 12.54 -3.64
CA LYS A 4 50.78 12.24 -4.49
C LYS A 4 50.11 10.98 -3.94
N ASN A 5 48.87 11.10 -3.45
CA ASN A 5 47.96 9.96 -3.39
C ASN A 5 47.21 9.92 -4.72
N SER A 6 47.78 9.19 -5.69
CA SER A 6 47.09 8.76 -6.89
C SER A 6 46.08 7.68 -6.49
N PHE A 7 44.80 7.98 -6.54
CA PHE A 7 43.79 6.93 -6.57
C PHE A 7 43.85 6.25 -7.93
N ILE A 8 44.07 4.93 -7.87
CA ILE A 8 44.08 4.04 -9.02
C ILE A 8 42.68 4.05 -9.62
N SER A 9 42.58 4.61 -10.82
CA SER A 9 41.46 4.42 -11.74
C SER A 9 41.47 2.97 -12.22
N THR A 10 40.77 2.08 -11.53
CA THR A 10 40.32 0.82 -12.13
C THR A 10 39.19 1.14 -13.09
N SER A 11 39.55 1.31 -14.36
CA SER A 11 38.66 1.28 -15.51
C SER A 11 38.02 -0.11 -15.61
N ILE A 12 36.76 -0.23 -15.22
CA ILE A 12 35.89 -1.32 -15.66
C ILE A 12 34.94 -0.71 -16.69
N LEU A 13 35.22 -1.03 -17.95
CA LEU A 13 34.38 -0.70 -19.09
C LEU A 13 33.05 -1.48 -19.01
N SER A 14 31.96 -0.72 -19.00
CA SER A 14 30.67 -0.95 -19.66
C SER A 14 29.94 -2.28 -19.46
N VAL A 15 28.85 -2.21 -18.68
CA VAL A 15 27.55 -2.81 -19.07
C VAL A 15 26.54 -1.66 -19.01
N PRO A 16 25.75 -1.37 -20.07
CA PRO A 16 24.60 -0.49 -19.96
C PRO A 16 23.48 -1.30 -19.30
N GLY A 17 23.59 -1.46 -17.99
CA GLY A 17 22.62 -2.12 -17.13
C GLY A 17 22.20 -1.17 -16.01
N THR A 18 21.09 -1.47 -15.37
CA THR A 18 20.54 -0.74 -14.21
C THR A 18 21.60 -0.46 -13.13
N ALA A 19 22.58 -1.33 -12.95
CA ALA A 19 23.71 -1.14 -12.03
C ALA A 19 24.65 0.02 -12.40
N GLY A 20 24.90 0.28 -13.70
CA GLY A 20 25.74 1.40 -14.15
C GLY A 20 25.04 2.75 -13.99
N ILE A 21 23.72 2.78 -14.23
CA ILE A 21 22.87 3.95 -13.98
C ILE A 21 22.85 4.27 -12.47
N LEU A 22 22.71 3.23 -11.64
CA LEU A 22 22.75 3.36 -10.19
C LEU A 22 24.12 3.88 -9.70
N GLN A 23 25.22 3.32 -10.21
CA GLN A 23 26.56 3.77 -9.84
C GLN A 23 26.81 5.24 -10.21
N ALA A 24 26.39 5.68 -11.40
CA ALA A 24 26.49 7.08 -11.80
C ALA A 24 25.67 8.01 -10.89
N ALA A 25 24.48 7.58 -10.46
CA ALA A 25 23.66 8.33 -9.51
C ALA A 25 24.30 8.42 -8.12
N ILE A 26 24.89 7.32 -7.63
CA ILE A 26 25.65 7.29 -6.37
C ILE A 26 26.82 8.27 -6.43
N GLU A 27 27.60 8.26 -7.51
CA GLU A 27 28.74 9.15 -7.68
C GLU A 27 28.30 10.63 -7.70
N LYS A 28 27.21 10.97 -8.40
CA LYS A 28 26.65 12.32 -8.42
C LYS A 28 26.21 12.80 -7.02
N ILE A 29 25.51 11.96 -6.25
CA ILE A 29 25.11 12.29 -4.87
C ILE A 29 26.30 12.32 -3.91
N HIS A 30 27.32 11.49 -4.12
CA HIS A 30 28.53 11.50 -3.31
C HIS A 30 29.33 12.79 -3.53
N ILE A 31 29.51 13.20 -4.78
CA ILE A 31 30.17 14.47 -5.15
C ILE A 31 29.34 15.64 -4.64
N PHE A 32 28.01 15.54 -4.69
CA PHE A 32 27.14 16.50 -4.04
C PHE A 32 27.47 16.53 -2.53
N THR A 33 27.43 15.42 -1.81
CA THR A 33 27.55 15.43 -0.33
C THR A 33 28.97 15.54 0.24
N GLN A 34 30.02 15.68 -0.60
CA GLN A 34 31.42 15.63 -0.17
C GLN A 34 31.85 16.87 0.66
N PRO A 35 32.37 16.69 1.89
CA PRO A 35 32.83 17.80 2.72
C PRO A 35 34.11 18.45 2.17
N GLY A 36 34.20 19.78 2.22
CA GLY A 36 35.41 20.56 1.92
C GLY A 36 35.59 21.03 0.47
N THR A 37 34.60 20.82 -0.39
CA THR A 37 34.59 21.26 -1.79
C THR A 37 34.22 22.75 -1.92
N SER A 38 34.84 23.48 -2.85
CA SER A 38 34.68 24.94 -3.01
C SER A 38 33.75 25.35 -4.17
N SER A 39 33.61 24.53 -5.22
CA SER A 39 32.64 24.76 -6.31
C SER A 39 32.16 23.43 -6.93
N LEU A 40 30.97 23.47 -7.55
CA LEU A 40 30.43 22.41 -8.40
C LEU A 40 30.39 22.85 -9.85
N GLU A 41 30.80 21.97 -10.75
CA GLU A 41 30.75 22.18 -12.19
C GLU A 41 30.17 20.96 -12.89
N VAL A 42 29.48 21.19 -14.01
CA VAL A 42 28.99 20.13 -14.90
C VAL A 42 29.86 20.15 -16.15
N LYS A 43 30.50 19.02 -16.46
CA LYS A 43 31.26 18.85 -17.71
C LYS A 43 30.32 18.75 -18.92
N GLU A 44 30.88 18.86 -20.12
CA GLU A 44 30.15 18.64 -21.38
C GLU A 44 29.51 17.25 -21.49
N ASP A 45 30.03 16.27 -20.74
CA ASP A 45 29.50 14.90 -20.64
C ASP A 45 28.40 14.72 -19.58
N GLY A 46 27.99 15.79 -18.87
CA GLY A 46 26.97 15.74 -17.82
C GLY A 46 27.46 15.21 -16.46
N SER A 47 28.76 14.95 -16.29
CA SER A 47 29.32 14.55 -15.00
C SER A 47 29.48 15.75 -14.05
N LEU A 48 29.15 15.53 -12.77
CA LEU A 48 29.37 16.51 -11.71
C LEU A 48 30.80 16.41 -11.19
N ILE A 49 31.47 17.55 -11.01
CA ILE A 49 32.81 17.61 -10.42
C ILE A 49 32.83 18.61 -9.29
N ALA A 50 33.51 18.24 -8.22
CA ALA A 50 33.79 19.13 -7.11
C ALA A 50 35.27 19.52 -7.10
N THR A 51 35.54 20.82 -7.06
CA THR A 51 36.91 21.34 -6.94
C THR A 51 37.22 21.66 -5.48
N GLN A 52 38.48 21.45 -5.05
CA GLN A 52 38.96 21.88 -3.73
C GLN A 52 39.91 23.06 -3.90
N GLY A 53 39.41 24.27 -3.66
CA GLY A 53 40.15 25.52 -3.70
C GLY A 53 40.74 25.90 -2.34
N SER A 54 41.76 26.76 -2.38
CA SER A 54 42.32 27.39 -1.18
C SER A 54 41.27 28.28 -0.49
N PRO A 55 41.46 28.68 0.79
CA PRO A 55 40.54 29.60 1.46
C PRO A 55 40.31 30.92 0.71
N LEU A 56 41.30 31.40 -0.06
CA LEU A 56 41.19 32.57 -0.92
C LEU A 56 40.28 32.33 -2.14
N ASP A 57 40.35 31.14 -2.77
CA ASP A 57 39.50 30.78 -3.90
C ASP A 57 38.01 30.71 -3.50
N ARG A 58 37.73 30.33 -2.25
CA ARG A 58 36.37 30.31 -1.68
C ARG A 58 35.81 31.73 -1.55
N ILE A 59 36.61 32.68 -1.05
CA ILE A 59 36.22 34.09 -0.91
C ILE A 59 36.01 34.75 -2.29
N VAL A 60 36.91 34.49 -3.25
CA VAL A 60 36.78 34.99 -4.63
C VAL A 60 35.57 34.37 -5.34
N GLY A 61 35.29 33.09 -5.11
CA GLY A 61 34.09 32.41 -5.61
C GLY A 61 32.82 33.10 -5.14
N LEU A 62 32.68 33.34 -3.83
CA LEU A 62 31.52 34.04 -3.26
C LEU A 62 31.35 35.44 -3.86
N ALA A 63 32.44 36.21 -3.99
CA ALA A 63 32.36 37.54 -4.61
C ALA A 63 31.88 37.47 -6.07
N LYS A 64 32.34 36.49 -6.87
CA LYS A 64 31.87 36.29 -8.24
C LYS A 64 30.38 35.91 -8.31
N TYR A 65 29.88 35.11 -7.38
CA TYR A 65 28.48 34.65 -7.39
C TYR A 65 27.46 35.68 -6.90
N TYR A 66 27.86 36.66 -6.08
CA TYR A 66 26.92 37.64 -5.48
C TYR A 66 27.14 39.06 -5.95
N ILE A 67 28.39 39.46 -6.20
CA ILE A 67 28.72 40.84 -6.53
C ILE A 67 28.66 41.02 -8.04
N ALA A 68 29.27 40.12 -8.83
CA ALA A 68 29.33 40.27 -10.29
C ALA A 68 27.95 40.34 -11.00
N PRO A 69 26.92 39.58 -10.61
CA PRO A 69 25.58 39.66 -11.23
C PRO A 69 24.86 40.99 -10.99
N LEU A 70 25.21 41.72 -9.92
CA LEU A 70 24.64 43.05 -9.63
C LEU A 70 25.15 44.12 -10.59
N PHE A 71 26.27 43.86 -11.28
CA PHE A 71 26.93 44.81 -12.18
C PHE A 71 26.95 44.37 -13.65
N SER A 72 26.41 43.18 -13.98
CA SER A 72 26.36 42.69 -15.37
C SER A 72 25.26 41.63 -15.58
N ASP A 73 24.29 41.95 -16.45
CA ASP A 73 23.22 41.02 -16.85
C ASP A 73 23.74 39.73 -17.51
N HIS A 74 24.84 39.84 -18.27
CA HIS A 74 25.45 38.68 -18.93
C HIS A 74 25.96 37.64 -17.91
N MET A 75 26.65 38.08 -16.86
CA MET A 75 27.13 37.23 -15.77
C MET A 75 25.97 36.62 -14.96
N ARG A 76 24.86 37.34 -14.79
CA ARG A 76 23.65 36.82 -14.14
C ARG A 76 23.04 35.65 -14.91
N LEU A 77 22.84 35.81 -16.23
CA LEU A 77 22.28 34.76 -17.09
C LEU A 77 23.17 33.52 -17.17
N GLU A 78 24.49 33.72 -17.23
CA GLU A 78 25.45 32.61 -17.24
C GLU A 78 25.39 31.81 -15.92
N GLN A 79 25.21 32.51 -14.79
CA GLN A 79 25.06 31.90 -13.48
C GLN A 79 23.76 31.11 -13.34
N GLU A 80 22.61 31.68 -13.74
CA GLU A 80 21.32 30.99 -13.71
C GLU A 80 21.36 29.69 -14.52
N LYS A 81 21.93 29.74 -15.74
CA LYS A 81 22.07 28.56 -16.60
C LYS A 81 22.90 27.45 -15.94
N LYS A 82 24.01 27.80 -15.29
CA LYS A 82 24.87 26.85 -14.57
C LYS A 82 24.13 26.20 -13.40
N LEU A 83 23.38 26.98 -12.62
CA LEU A 83 22.61 26.46 -11.48
C LEU A 83 21.48 25.54 -11.92
N SER A 84 20.73 25.88 -12.97
CA SER A 84 19.67 25.01 -13.51
C SER A 84 20.22 23.67 -14.02
N GLN A 85 21.42 23.66 -14.60
CA GLN A 85 22.05 22.43 -15.05
C GLN A 85 22.46 21.55 -13.87
N ILE A 86 23.09 22.12 -12.85
CA ILE A 86 23.46 21.39 -11.62
C ILE A 86 22.21 20.83 -10.93
N LYS A 87 21.14 21.64 -10.83
CA LYS A 87 19.83 21.22 -10.26
C LYS A 87 19.31 19.95 -10.92
N ARG A 88 19.25 19.96 -12.25
CA ARG A 88 18.72 18.84 -13.04
C ARG A 88 19.47 17.54 -12.76
N GLU A 89 20.80 17.61 -12.72
CA GLU A 89 21.64 16.43 -12.49
C GLU A 89 21.46 15.84 -11.08
N ILE A 90 21.26 16.68 -10.06
CA ILE A 90 21.01 16.24 -8.69
C ILE A 90 19.63 15.60 -8.55
N LEU A 91 18.59 16.25 -9.10
CA LEU A 91 17.22 15.73 -9.07
C LEU A 91 17.13 14.39 -9.82
N GLN A 92 17.76 14.29 -10.98
CA GLN A 92 17.82 13.05 -11.73
C GLN A 92 18.54 11.94 -10.93
N ALA A 93 19.67 12.23 -10.29
CA ALA A 93 20.38 11.25 -9.47
C ALA A 93 19.54 10.79 -8.26
N ARG A 94 18.83 11.71 -7.60
CA ARG A 94 17.89 11.41 -6.52
C ARG A 94 16.76 10.51 -7.03
N ASP A 95 16.13 10.85 -8.14
CA ASP A 95 14.98 10.10 -8.67
C ASP A 95 15.41 8.70 -9.11
N ILE A 96 16.63 8.54 -9.62
CA ILE A 96 17.22 7.23 -9.90
C ILE A 96 17.37 6.44 -8.60
N LEU A 97 17.98 7.01 -7.55
CA LEU A 97 18.14 6.32 -6.26
C LEU A 97 16.80 5.96 -5.61
N LYS A 98 15.79 6.84 -5.72
CA LYS A 98 14.44 6.63 -5.19
C LYS A 98 13.71 5.52 -5.94
N SER A 99 13.68 5.59 -7.28
CA SER A 99 13.02 4.60 -8.14
C SER A 99 13.69 3.23 -8.10
N HIS A 100 14.98 3.16 -7.76
CA HIS A 100 15.74 1.92 -7.65
C HIS A 100 15.96 1.45 -6.21
N SER A 101 15.20 1.97 -5.24
CA SER A 101 15.26 1.56 -3.83
C SER A 101 15.05 0.05 -3.63
N SER A 102 14.10 -0.55 -4.36
CA SER A 102 13.86 -1.99 -4.36
C SER A 102 15.03 -2.80 -4.91
N LEU A 103 15.74 -2.27 -5.92
CA LEU A 103 16.95 -2.88 -6.45
C LEU A 103 18.11 -2.78 -5.45
N ILE A 104 18.28 -1.64 -4.77
CA ILE A 104 19.29 -1.45 -3.73
C ILE A 104 19.11 -2.50 -2.60
N GLU A 105 17.87 -2.79 -2.18
CA GLU A 105 17.59 -3.85 -1.21
C GLU A 105 17.96 -5.24 -1.74
N LYS A 106 17.59 -5.56 -2.99
CA LYS A 106 17.97 -6.85 -3.60
C LYS A 106 19.49 -7.02 -3.71
N LEU A 107 20.21 -5.93 -3.97
CA LEU A 107 21.68 -5.93 -4.06
C LEU A 107 22.36 -6.15 -2.70
N LYS A 108 21.69 -5.91 -1.55
CA LYS A 108 22.22 -6.24 -0.22
C LYS A 108 22.40 -7.75 0.01
N GLU A 109 21.57 -8.57 -0.65
CA GLU A 109 21.63 -10.04 -0.55
C GLU A 109 22.48 -10.66 -1.68
N GLY A 110 23.00 -9.83 -2.57
CA GLY A 110 23.75 -10.22 -3.76
C GLY A 110 25.21 -10.63 -3.49
N ASP A 111 25.99 -10.73 -4.56
CA ASP A 111 27.43 -10.99 -4.48
C ASP A 111 28.21 -9.84 -3.80
N PRO A 112 29.49 -10.03 -3.41
CA PRO A 112 30.26 -8.98 -2.71
C PRO A 112 30.37 -7.65 -3.45
N SER A 113 30.31 -7.65 -4.79
CA SER A 113 30.34 -6.43 -5.60
C SER A 113 29.00 -5.70 -5.55
N GLN A 114 27.89 -6.45 -5.57
CA GLN A 114 26.52 -5.96 -5.41
C GLN A 114 26.28 -5.41 -4.00
N GLN A 115 26.75 -6.12 -2.96
CA GLN A 115 26.69 -5.66 -1.57
C GLN A 115 27.43 -4.35 -1.36
N LYS A 116 28.62 -4.20 -1.98
CA LYS A 116 29.39 -2.96 -1.94
C LYS A 116 28.66 -1.80 -2.64
N LEU A 117 28.00 -2.07 -3.77
CA LEU A 117 27.19 -1.10 -4.49
C LEU A 117 25.97 -0.68 -3.66
N ALA A 118 25.26 -1.62 -3.04
CA ALA A 118 24.14 -1.36 -2.14
C ALA A 118 24.56 -0.53 -0.93
N HIS A 119 25.68 -0.89 -0.29
CA HIS A 119 26.22 -0.12 0.83
C HIS A 119 26.55 1.32 0.43
N SER A 120 27.19 1.49 -0.73
CA SER A 120 27.52 2.83 -1.26
C SER A 120 26.27 3.65 -1.58
N ALA A 121 25.20 3.01 -2.06
CA ALA A 121 23.92 3.66 -2.33
C ALA A 121 23.24 4.14 -1.03
N LEU A 122 23.19 3.29 -0.01
CA LEU A 122 22.61 3.63 1.29
C LEU A 122 23.39 4.75 1.97
N GLU A 123 24.72 4.69 1.93
CA GLU A 123 25.58 5.75 2.47
C GLU A 123 25.34 7.09 1.75
N ALA A 124 25.21 7.07 0.42
CA ALA A 124 24.89 8.25 -0.36
C ALA A 124 23.51 8.82 -0.01
N ILE A 125 22.49 7.96 0.16
CA ILE A 125 21.14 8.35 0.58
C ILE A 125 21.16 8.96 1.99
N HIS A 126 21.85 8.33 2.95
CA HIS A 126 21.97 8.84 4.31
C HIS A 126 22.60 10.23 4.34
N ARG A 127 23.69 10.42 3.58
CA ARG A 127 24.35 11.73 3.47
C ARG A 127 23.45 12.78 2.81
N TYR A 128 22.72 12.41 1.76
CA TYR A 128 21.77 13.30 1.10
C TYR A 128 20.66 13.74 2.06
N ASN A 129 20.04 12.80 2.76
CA ASN A 129 18.96 13.06 3.71
C ASN A 129 19.43 13.94 4.88
N ALA A 130 20.63 13.70 5.40
CA ALA A 130 21.22 14.55 6.43
C ALA A 130 21.43 16.00 5.93
N VAL A 131 21.86 16.16 4.67
CA VAL A 131 22.04 17.48 4.05
C VAL A 131 20.71 18.22 3.86
N VAL A 132 19.63 17.52 3.48
CA VAL A 132 18.31 18.11 3.22
C VAL A 132 17.51 18.37 4.51
N ALA A 133 17.68 17.55 5.55
CA ALA A 133 16.95 17.63 6.82
C ALA A 133 17.55 18.63 7.84
N LYS A 134 18.70 19.23 7.54
CA LYS A 134 19.41 20.20 8.40
C LYS A 134 19.80 19.67 9.80
N ASP A 135 20.00 18.36 9.97
CA ASP A 135 20.43 17.75 11.24
C ASP A 135 21.97 17.75 11.36
N TYR A 136 22.53 18.75 12.06
CA TYR A 136 23.98 19.03 12.15
C TYR A 136 24.53 18.91 13.58
N THR A 137 24.17 17.84 14.29
CA THR A 137 24.40 17.72 15.73
C THR A 137 25.86 17.51 16.19
N SER A 138 26.88 17.38 15.32
CA SER A 138 28.24 17.03 15.79
C SER A 138 29.49 17.54 15.07
N LEU A 139 29.49 18.65 14.31
CA LEU A 139 30.75 19.21 13.78
C LEU A 139 30.78 20.74 13.88
N THR A 140 31.31 21.16 15.02
CA THR A 140 31.29 22.49 15.64
C THR A 140 31.65 23.68 14.73
N ASP A 141 30.69 24.59 14.67
CA ASP A 141 30.67 26.02 14.29
C ASP A 141 30.96 26.48 12.87
N THR A 142 31.87 25.88 12.12
CA THR A 142 32.50 26.64 11.03
C THR A 142 33.11 25.68 10.01
N TYR A 143 32.31 25.14 9.09
CA TYR A 143 32.79 25.09 7.70
C TYR A 143 32.06 26.10 6.82
N ASP A 144 31.59 27.12 7.55
CA ASP A 144 30.98 28.43 7.32
C ASP A 144 29.70 28.46 6.49
N LEU A 145 29.46 29.23 5.45
CA LEU A 145 30.05 28.76 4.22
C LEU A 145 29.93 27.25 3.91
N TYR A 146 28.91 26.46 4.30
CA TYR A 146 28.70 25.09 3.78
C TYR A 146 27.71 25.06 2.58
N ASN A 147 28.03 25.49 1.36
CA ASN A 147 28.73 26.71 0.91
C ASN A 147 27.66 27.75 0.55
N TYR A 148 27.12 28.36 1.62
CA TYR A 148 25.92 29.21 1.76
C TYR A 148 24.65 28.64 1.09
N GLU A 149 24.22 27.47 1.56
CA GLU A 149 23.14 26.66 0.95
C GLU A 149 23.46 26.23 -0.48
N ARG A 150 24.76 26.05 -0.71
CA ARG A 150 25.37 25.44 -1.89
C ARG A 150 24.71 25.87 -3.19
N ASN A 151 24.79 27.19 -3.32
CA ASN A 151 24.42 28.06 -4.44
C ASN A 151 22.92 28.12 -4.77
N GLN A 152 22.10 28.45 -3.76
CA GLN A 152 20.62 28.60 -3.82
C GLN A 152 19.83 27.32 -4.13
N LEU A 153 20.47 26.21 -4.47
CA LEU A 153 19.79 24.96 -4.80
C LEU A 153 19.04 24.34 -3.62
N LEU A 154 19.55 24.51 -2.40
CA LEU A 154 18.88 23.99 -1.18
C LEU A 154 17.80 24.94 -0.64
N LEU A 155 17.67 26.15 -1.22
CA LEU A 155 16.55 27.06 -1.00
C LEU A 155 15.37 26.75 -1.93
N ASP A 156 15.64 26.07 -3.04
CA ASP A 156 14.65 25.64 -4.01
C ASP A 156 13.70 24.60 -3.38
N GLU A 157 12.39 24.85 -3.46
CA GLU A 157 11.35 23.99 -2.87
C GLU A 157 11.35 22.58 -3.47
N GLU A 158 11.88 22.40 -4.67
CA GLU A 158 11.95 21.08 -5.31
C GLU A 158 13.03 20.16 -4.70
N ILE A 159 14.02 20.73 -4.01
CA ILE A 159 15.09 19.99 -3.34
C ILE A 159 14.90 20.00 -1.83
N LYS A 160 14.41 21.11 -1.27
CA LYS A 160 14.21 21.28 0.17
C LYS A 160 13.12 20.35 0.70
N GLY A 161 13.41 19.64 1.80
CA GLY A 161 12.42 18.79 2.47
C GLY A 161 12.01 17.54 1.71
N GLN A 162 12.74 17.14 0.66
CA GLN A 162 12.49 15.89 -0.08
C GLN A 162 13.55 14.82 0.24
N PRO A 163 13.53 14.21 1.45
CA PRO A 163 14.41 13.09 1.75
C PRO A 163 14.06 11.90 0.85
N ILE A 164 15.07 11.09 0.51
CA ILE A 164 14.87 9.78 -0.08
C ILE A 164 14.45 8.84 1.05
N GLU A 165 13.21 8.38 1.02
CA GLU A 165 12.73 7.38 1.97
C GLU A 165 13.50 6.08 1.77
N LEU A 166 14.25 5.67 2.80
CA LEU A 166 14.91 4.38 2.82
C LEU A 166 13.88 3.29 3.14
N PRO A 167 13.86 2.18 2.38
CA PRO A 167 13.11 1.00 2.81
C PRO A 167 13.71 0.49 4.13
N ARG A 168 12.92 0.57 5.20
CA ARG A 168 13.31 0.07 6.52
C ARG A 168 13.17 -1.46 6.55
N THR A 169 14.25 -2.18 6.25
CA THR A 169 14.37 -3.59 6.61
C THR A 169 14.70 -3.72 8.10
N VAL A 170 13.68 -3.78 8.96
CA VAL A 170 13.86 -4.19 10.36
C VAL A 170 14.08 -5.70 10.38
N SER A 171 15.35 -6.13 10.33
CA SER A 171 15.69 -7.51 10.67
C SER A 171 15.73 -7.64 12.19
N ILE A 172 14.62 -8.03 12.79
CA ILE A 172 14.61 -8.40 14.21
C ILE A 172 15.21 -9.80 14.31
N LYS A 173 16.50 -9.89 14.66
CA LYS A 173 17.07 -11.14 15.18
C LYS A 173 16.50 -11.37 16.57
N TYR A 174 15.54 -12.29 16.68
CA TYR A 174 15.10 -12.79 17.97
C TYR A 174 16.06 -13.88 18.44
N ASP A 175 16.85 -13.58 19.46
CA ASP A 175 17.52 -14.59 20.26
C ASP A 175 16.44 -15.47 20.91
N SER A 176 16.48 -16.75 20.57
CA SER A 176 15.55 -17.75 21.09
C SER A 176 16.00 -18.18 22.49
N ASP A 177 15.47 -17.56 23.52
CA ASP A 177 15.45 -18.16 24.86
C ASP A 177 14.07 -17.97 25.52
N LEU A 178 13.63 -19.03 26.22
CA LEU A 178 12.33 -19.26 26.90
C LEU A 178 11.24 -19.82 25.96
N SER A 179 10.57 -20.96 26.19
CA SER A 179 10.41 -21.89 27.30
C SER A 179 10.09 -23.26 26.68
N ALA A 180 10.96 -24.26 26.88
CA ALA A 180 11.05 -25.44 26.01
C ALA A 180 10.37 -26.71 26.52
N ASP A 181 9.76 -26.73 27.71
CA ASP A 181 9.47 -28.00 28.39
C ASP A 181 8.09 -28.61 28.07
N THR A 182 7.05 -27.81 27.86
CA THR A 182 5.75 -28.30 27.41
C THR A 182 5.79 -28.70 25.93
N THR A 183 6.46 -27.88 25.11
CA THR A 183 6.64 -28.11 23.67
C THR A 183 7.45 -29.38 23.42
N LYS A 184 8.57 -29.60 24.13
CA LYS A 184 9.39 -30.83 23.97
C LYS A 184 8.63 -32.12 24.34
N LYS A 185 7.70 -32.09 25.31
CA LYS A 185 6.90 -33.26 25.70
C LYS A 185 5.87 -33.65 24.62
N THR A 186 5.15 -32.67 24.07
CA THR A 186 4.17 -32.91 23.00
C THR A 186 4.86 -33.36 21.70
N PHE A 187 6.04 -32.79 21.39
CA PHE A 187 6.85 -33.20 20.23
C PHE A 187 7.50 -34.58 20.39
N ARG A 188 7.88 -35.01 21.61
CA ARG A 188 8.32 -36.41 21.84
C ARG A 188 7.19 -37.41 21.68
N ALA A 189 5.98 -37.07 22.09
CA ALA A 189 4.80 -37.92 21.92
C ALA A 189 4.44 -38.11 20.43
N LEU A 190 4.49 -37.03 19.64
CA LEU A 190 4.28 -37.04 18.18
C LEU A 190 5.44 -37.69 17.39
N GLY A 191 6.69 -37.50 17.83
CA GLY A 191 7.86 -38.17 17.25
C GLY A 191 7.86 -39.68 17.51
N ALA A 192 7.40 -40.11 18.69
CA ALA A 192 7.27 -41.52 19.04
C ALA A 192 6.17 -42.22 18.20
N SER A 193 5.04 -41.56 17.93
CA SER A 193 4.00 -42.12 17.04
C SER A 193 4.50 -42.27 15.59
N PHE A 194 5.36 -41.35 15.12
CA PHE A 194 5.95 -41.41 13.78
C PHE A 194 7.00 -42.51 13.62
N HIS A 195 7.88 -42.73 14.61
CA HIS A 195 8.86 -43.81 14.54
C HIS A 195 8.22 -45.20 14.65
N SER A 196 7.11 -45.35 15.38
CA SER A 196 6.34 -46.60 15.38
C SER A 196 5.66 -46.89 14.04
N SER A 197 5.31 -45.86 13.25
CA SER A 197 4.68 -46.03 11.94
C SER A 197 5.67 -46.13 10.77
N ALA A 198 6.91 -45.66 10.94
CA ALA A 198 7.95 -45.69 9.90
C ALA A 198 8.78 -47.00 9.87
N MET A 199 8.73 -47.82 10.93
CA MET A 199 9.51 -49.06 11.05
C MET A 199 8.72 -50.35 10.73
N GLN A 200 7.43 -50.24 10.37
CA GLN A 200 6.65 -51.38 9.87
C GLN A 200 6.03 -51.06 8.51
N LYS A 201 6.79 -51.25 7.43
CA LYS A 201 6.29 -51.76 6.15
C LYS A 201 7.46 -52.13 5.24
N THR A 202 7.87 -53.37 5.41
CA THR A 202 8.53 -54.19 4.39
C THR A 202 7.74 -54.17 3.08
N CYS A 203 8.45 -53.89 1.98
CA CYS A 203 8.23 -54.37 0.61
C CYS A 203 6.76 -54.59 0.17
N SER A 204 6.17 -53.59 -0.49
CA SER A 204 5.10 -53.84 -1.45
C SER A 204 5.20 -52.92 -2.67
N LYS A 205 5.51 -53.58 -3.79
CA LYS A 205 5.32 -53.28 -5.21
C LYS A 205 4.96 -51.85 -5.65
N PHE A 206 5.84 -51.36 -6.52
CA PHE A 206 5.74 -50.22 -7.43
C PHE A 206 4.36 -50.07 -8.08
N SER A 207 3.70 -48.94 -7.78
CA SER A 207 2.75 -48.19 -8.62
C SER A 207 2.10 -47.12 -7.73
N SER A 208 2.71 -45.92 -7.59
CA SER A 208 2.14 -44.66 -7.02
C SER A 208 3.19 -43.67 -6.47
N THR A 209 4.47 -43.76 -6.87
CA THR A 209 5.57 -42.99 -6.26
C THR A 209 5.42 -41.46 -6.38
N HIS A 210 4.82 -40.94 -7.45
CA HIS A 210 4.62 -39.48 -7.61
C HIS A 210 3.63 -38.88 -6.60
N LYS A 211 2.44 -39.48 -6.43
CA LYS A 211 1.41 -38.95 -5.51
C LYS A 211 1.86 -38.96 -4.04
N LYS A 212 2.70 -39.92 -3.65
CA LYS A 212 3.23 -39.99 -2.28
C LYS A 212 4.34 -38.97 -2.02
N GLY A 213 5.16 -38.67 -3.02
CA GLY A 213 6.22 -37.66 -2.92
C GLY A 213 5.65 -36.24 -2.84
N GLU A 214 4.65 -35.93 -3.67
CA GLU A 214 3.95 -34.65 -3.62
C GLU A 214 3.21 -34.43 -2.30
N GLN A 215 2.49 -35.45 -1.82
CA GLN A 215 1.83 -35.39 -0.51
C GLN A 215 2.85 -35.16 0.62
N PHE A 216 4.02 -35.80 0.57
CA PHE A 216 5.10 -35.57 1.53
C PHE A 216 5.61 -34.12 1.51
N MET A 217 5.79 -33.53 0.32
CA MET A 217 6.21 -32.12 0.20
C MET A 217 5.16 -31.19 0.79
N LEU A 218 3.89 -31.37 0.43
CA LEU A 218 2.76 -30.58 0.95
C LEU A 218 2.63 -30.67 2.47
N ASP A 219 2.71 -31.88 3.03
CA ASP A 219 2.62 -32.09 4.47
C ASP A 219 3.82 -31.45 5.20
N THR A 220 5.03 -31.59 4.63
CA THR A 220 6.25 -30.98 5.18
C THR A 220 6.17 -29.45 5.15
N PHE A 221 5.71 -28.90 4.02
CA PHE A 221 5.51 -27.46 3.86
C PHE A 221 4.49 -26.94 4.86
N ARG A 222 3.32 -27.59 4.98
CA ARG A 222 2.28 -27.22 5.96
C ARG A 222 2.77 -27.29 7.40
N MET A 223 3.51 -28.32 7.79
CA MET A 223 4.07 -28.41 9.14
C MET A 223 5.05 -27.27 9.44
N LYS A 224 5.89 -26.91 8.46
CA LYS A 224 6.82 -25.77 8.60
C LYS A 224 6.07 -24.44 8.63
N ALA A 225 5.09 -24.26 7.76
CA ALA A 225 4.18 -23.12 7.75
C ALA A 225 3.52 -22.91 9.12
N ILE A 226 2.87 -23.93 9.67
CA ILE A 226 2.25 -23.88 11.00
C ILE A 226 3.26 -23.43 12.05
N ARG A 227 4.46 -24.00 12.06
CA ARG A 227 5.49 -23.65 13.04
C ARG A 227 5.99 -22.21 12.90
N LEU A 228 6.22 -21.76 11.67
CA LEU A 228 6.69 -20.39 11.38
C LEU A 228 5.61 -19.37 11.73
N VAL A 229 4.38 -19.59 11.29
CA VAL A 229 3.23 -18.72 11.58
C VAL A 229 2.94 -18.69 13.07
N GLN A 230 2.96 -19.84 13.75
CA GLN A 230 2.80 -19.89 15.20
C GLN A 230 3.88 -19.08 15.91
N SER A 231 5.15 -19.20 15.50
CA SER A 231 6.23 -18.40 16.10
C SER A 231 6.03 -16.89 15.88
N HIS A 232 5.49 -16.50 14.72
CA HIS A 232 5.28 -15.12 14.34
C HIS A 232 4.01 -14.49 14.98
N LEU A 233 2.97 -15.28 15.23
CA LEU A 233 1.66 -14.83 15.73
C LEU A 233 1.41 -15.19 17.21
N THR A 234 2.47 -15.55 17.94
CA THR A 234 2.44 -16.15 19.29
C THR A 234 1.58 -15.42 20.33
N GLN A 235 1.31 -14.12 20.15
CA GLN A 235 0.53 -13.31 21.10
C GLN A 235 -0.94 -13.10 20.73
N GLN A 236 -1.36 -13.40 19.49
CA GLN A 236 -2.68 -12.96 18.99
C GLN A 236 -3.62 -14.10 18.58
N ASN A 237 -3.08 -15.23 18.12
CA ASN A 237 -3.88 -16.31 17.54
C ASN A 237 -3.70 -17.63 18.31
N SER A 238 -4.82 -18.32 18.54
CA SER A 238 -4.83 -19.69 19.06
C SER A 238 -4.26 -20.67 18.04
N MET A 239 -3.78 -21.82 18.52
CA MET A 239 -3.27 -22.87 17.62
C MET A 239 -4.33 -23.36 16.63
N ALA A 240 -5.60 -23.37 17.03
CA ALA A 240 -6.71 -23.75 16.16
C ALA A 240 -6.90 -22.75 14.99
N GLU A 241 -6.79 -21.45 15.27
CA GLU A 241 -6.84 -20.39 14.25
C GLU A 241 -5.67 -20.50 13.28
N VAL A 242 -4.43 -20.68 13.78
CA VAL A 242 -3.24 -20.87 12.91
C VAL A 242 -3.39 -22.10 12.02
N LEU A 243 -3.92 -23.20 12.56
CA LEU A 243 -4.16 -24.42 11.79
C LEU A 243 -5.23 -24.21 10.70
N ASN A 244 -6.30 -23.48 10.98
CA ASN A 244 -7.34 -23.19 10.00
C ASN A 244 -6.80 -22.28 8.89
N LEU A 245 -6.08 -21.21 9.24
CA LEU A 245 -5.45 -20.30 8.29
C LEU A 245 -4.54 -21.04 7.29
N VAL A 246 -3.62 -21.87 7.80
CA VAL A 246 -2.68 -22.62 6.94
C VAL A 246 -3.38 -23.70 6.11
N LYS A 247 -4.48 -24.28 6.61
CA LYS A 247 -5.22 -25.33 5.88
C LYS A 247 -6.08 -24.77 4.75
N GLN A 248 -6.68 -23.60 4.96
CA GLN A 248 -7.62 -23.00 4.02
C GLN A 248 -6.91 -22.28 2.86
N ALA A 249 -5.72 -21.75 3.08
CA ALA A 249 -4.96 -21.07 2.03
C ALA A 249 -4.39 -22.05 0.99
N ALA A 250 -4.58 -21.71 -0.29
CA ALA A 250 -4.02 -22.46 -1.40
C ALA A 250 -2.47 -22.42 -1.38
N ILE A 251 -1.85 -23.50 -1.83
CA ILE A 251 -0.39 -23.59 -2.01
C ILE A 251 -0.12 -23.55 -3.51
N GLU A 252 0.59 -22.52 -3.94
CA GLU A 252 1.11 -22.39 -5.29
C GLU A 252 2.41 -23.19 -5.39
N ILE A 253 2.54 -23.97 -6.46
CA ILE A 253 3.72 -24.80 -6.71
C ILE A 253 4.31 -24.36 -8.06
N GLU A 254 5.53 -23.84 -8.02
CA GLU A 254 6.32 -23.49 -9.20
C GLU A 254 7.47 -24.49 -9.34
N GLU A 255 7.53 -25.20 -10.47
CA GLU A 255 8.66 -26.08 -10.78
C GLU A 255 9.65 -25.35 -11.71
N GLN A 256 10.91 -25.26 -11.28
CA GLN A 256 12.02 -24.72 -12.07
C GLN A 256 13.20 -25.70 -12.01
N ASP A 257 13.48 -26.38 -13.11
CA ASP A 257 14.55 -27.38 -13.25
C ASP A 257 14.53 -28.45 -12.13
N ASP A 258 15.56 -28.47 -11.28
CA ASP A 258 15.72 -29.38 -10.13
C ASP A 258 15.09 -28.83 -8.83
N LEU A 259 14.28 -27.76 -8.89
CA LEU A 259 13.80 -27.03 -7.72
C LEU A 259 12.29 -26.80 -7.80
N ILE A 260 11.61 -27.15 -6.72
CA ILE A 260 10.16 -26.95 -6.56
C ILE A 260 9.98 -25.88 -5.50
N VAL A 261 9.49 -24.70 -5.90
CA VAL A 261 9.16 -23.60 -5.00
C VAL A 261 7.68 -23.72 -4.64
N MET A 262 7.39 -23.71 -3.35
CA MET A 262 6.04 -23.63 -2.81
C MET A 262 5.84 -22.26 -2.19
N ARG A 263 4.74 -21.58 -2.57
CA ARG A 263 4.31 -20.33 -1.97
C ARG A 263 2.91 -20.48 -1.40
N GLN A 264 2.67 -19.85 -0.26
CA GLN A 264 1.36 -19.80 0.36
C GLN A 264 1.12 -18.41 0.95
N HIS A 265 0.04 -17.77 0.53
CA HIS A 265 -0.37 -16.46 1.01
C HIS A 265 -1.46 -16.65 2.07
N LEU A 266 -1.22 -16.14 3.27
CA LEU A 266 -2.12 -16.22 4.42
C LEU A 266 -2.64 -14.82 4.74
N GLU A 267 -3.95 -14.62 4.58
CA GLU A 267 -4.59 -13.41 5.09
C GLU A 267 -4.82 -13.55 6.59
N VAL A 268 -4.10 -12.77 7.38
CA VAL A 268 -4.08 -12.89 8.85
C VAL A 268 -5.04 -11.92 9.52
N GLY A 269 -5.56 -10.99 8.75
CA GLY A 269 -6.45 -9.93 9.17
C GLY A 269 -6.50 -8.83 8.12
N PRO A 270 -7.31 -7.79 8.35
CA PRO A 270 -7.57 -6.75 7.36
C PRO A 270 -6.27 -6.05 6.96
N GLY A 271 -5.95 -6.06 5.67
CA GLY A 271 -4.73 -5.43 5.15
C GLY A 271 -3.42 -6.08 5.59
N SER A 272 -3.46 -7.32 6.08
CA SER A 272 -2.27 -8.02 6.56
C SER A 272 -2.15 -9.40 5.96
N MET A 273 -1.11 -9.60 5.16
CA MET A 273 -0.79 -10.86 4.51
C MET A 273 0.54 -11.41 5.03
N ILE A 274 0.61 -12.71 5.26
CA ILE A 274 1.85 -13.44 5.46
C ILE A 274 2.09 -14.31 4.23
N ALA A 275 3.19 -14.07 3.53
CA ALA A 275 3.66 -14.95 2.48
C ALA A 275 4.68 -15.94 3.06
N LEU A 276 4.39 -17.22 2.87
CA LEU A 276 5.26 -18.33 3.20
C LEU A 276 5.88 -18.86 1.92
N ILE A 277 7.20 -18.94 1.88
CA ILE A 277 7.94 -19.45 0.74
C ILE A 277 8.83 -20.58 1.24
N GLY A 278 8.90 -21.67 0.51
CA GLY A 278 9.79 -22.80 0.80
C GLY A 278 10.14 -23.52 -0.48
N SER A 279 11.27 -24.21 -0.49
CA SER A 279 11.77 -24.89 -1.67
C SER A 279 12.19 -26.32 -1.37
N PHE A 280 11.96 -27.19 -2.35
CA PHE A 280 12.36 -28.58 -2.34
C PHE A 280 13.29 -28.84 -3.51
N LYS A 281 14.35 -29.60 -3.29
CA LYS A 281 15.21 -30.08 -4.36
C LYS A 281 14.61 -31.36 -4.92
N HIS A 282 14.32 -31.37 -6.21
CA HIS A 282 13.97 -32.57 -6.94
C HIS A 282 15.26 -33.30 -7.33
N PRO A 283 15.49 -34.54 -6.84
CA PRO A 283 16.64 -35.31 -7.27
C PRO A 283 16.43 -35.76 -8.72
N SER A 284 17.46 -35.63 -9.55
CA SER A 284 17.45 -36.00 -10.99
C SER A 284 17.16 -37.49 -11.25
N ASP A 285 17.13 -38.31 -10.19
CA ASP A 285 16.88 -39.75 -10.22
C ASP A 285 15.53 -40.04 -9.51
N SER A 286 14.54 -40.51 -10.27
CA SER A 286 13.13 -40.68 -9.87
C SER A 286 12.87 -41.67 -8.71
N LYS A 287 13.94 -42.27 -8.18
CA LYS A 287 13.92 -43.17 -7.02
C LYS A 287 13.99 -42.43 -5.69
N PHE A 288 14.42 -41.18 -5.66
CA PHE A 288 14.57 -40.40 -4.43
C PHE A 288 13.41 -39.43 -4.24
N LEU A 289 12.97 -39.28 -2.98
CA LEU A 289 11.97 -38.29 -2.59
C LEU A 289 12.57 -36.88 -2.67
N SER A 290 11.77 -35.90 -3.10
CA SER A 290 12.14 -34.48 -3.05
C SER A 290 12.51 -34.07 -1.62
N MET A 291 13.64 -33.38 -1.47
CA MET A 291 14.19 -33.02 -0.16
C MET A 291 13.96 -31.54 0.14
N PRO A 292 13.43 -31.16 1.32
CA PRO A 292 13.28 -29.75 1.69
C PRO A 292 14.65 -29.08 1.85
N ILE A 293 14.80 -27.89 1.26
CA ILE A 293 15.97 -27.03 1.47
C ILE A 293 15.70 -26.23 2.74
N ILE A 294 16.36 -26.57 3.84
CA ILE A 294 16.01 -26.03 5.18
C ILE A 294 16.03 -24.50 5.21
N ASP A 295 17.03 -23.87 4.57
CA ASP A 295 17.21 -22.41 4.57
C ASP A 295 16.33 -21.66 3.56
N SER A 296 15.56 -22.39 2.75
CA SER A 296 14.62 -21.79 1.79
C SER A 296 13.29 -21.38 2.42
N PHE A 297 12.97 -21.93 3.59
CA PHE A 297 11.70 -21.65 4.27
C PHE A 297 11.75 -20.26 4.90
N ARG A 298 11.04 -19.31 4.31
CA ARG A 298 10.95 -17.91 4.75
C ARG A 298 9.50 -17.52 4.96
N LEU A 299 9.31 -16.61 5.91
CA LEU A 299 8.04 -15.96 6.17
C LEU A 299 8.26 -14.46 6.00
N THR A 300 7.49 -13.85 5.11
CA THR A 300 7.46 -12.40 4.91
C THR A 300 6.08 -11.89 5.26
N SER A 301 6.02 -10.80 6.01
CA SER A 301 4.76 -10.12 6.32
C SER A 301 4.65 -8.90 5.42
N GLU A 302 3.50 -8.73 4.80
CA GLU A 302 3.11 -7.55 4.04
C GLU A 302 1.91 -6.91 4.74
N ALA A 303 1.99 -5.61 4.96
CA ALA A 303 0.89 -4.82 5.49
C ALA A 303 0.52 -3.76 4.45
N THR A 304 -0.76 -3.69 4.12
CA THR A 304 -1.37 -2.69 3.26
C THR A 304 -2.52 -2.05 4.02
N HIS A 305 -2.56 -0.71 4.06
CA HIS A 305 -3.65 0.00 4.71
C HIS A 305 -3.74 1.41 4.15
N SER A 306 -4.91 1.81 3.62
CA SER A 306 -5.11 3.16 3.07
C SER A 306 -5.57 4.19 4.11
N GLY A 307 -5.88 3.73 5.32
CA GLY A 307 -6.44 4.55 6.41
C GLY A 307 -7.98 4.56 6.42
N PHE A 308 -8.60 3.87 5.47
CA PHE A 308 -10.04 3.61 5.43
C PHE A 308 -10.33 2.19 5.96
N PRO A 309 -11.47 1.94 6.63
CA PRO A 309 -11.79 0.61 7.14
C PRO A 309 -12.07 -0.40 6.02
N TYR A 310 -11.50 -1.59 6.12
CA TYR A 310 -12.00 -2.75 5.36
C TYR A 310 -13.42 -3.12 5.80
N PRO A 311 -14.23 -3.83 4.98
CA PRO A 311 -15.54 -4.32 5.41
C PRO A 311 -15.51 -5.09 6.73
N SER A 312 -14.47 -5.90 6.92
CA SER A 312 -14.21 -6.65 8.16
C SER A 312 -13.86 -5.77 9.37
N GLN A 313 -13.43 -4.52 9.17
CA GLN A 313 -13.12 -3.58 10.26
C GLN A 313 -14.31 -2.68 10.64
N HIS A 314 -15.33 -2.54 9.79
CA HIS A 314 -16.54 -1.78 10.12
C HIS A 314 -17.64 -2.72 10.64
N THR A 315 -18.56 -3.15 9.77
CA THR A 315 -19.74 -3.96 10.14
C THR A 315 -19.97 -5.12 9.16
N ALA A 316 -18.90 -5.76 8.67
CA ALA A 316 -18.91 -6.64 7.49
C ALA A 316 -19.45 -5.96 6.20
N TRP A 317 -19.65 -4.64 6.29
CA TRP A 317 -20.07 -3.74 5.25
C TRP A 317 -19.16 -2.52 5.34
N ALA A 318 -18.49 -2.16 4.25
CA ALA A 318 -17.84 -0.88 4.09
C ALA A 318 -17.81 -0.54 2.60
N LEU A 319 -17.74 0.75 2.30
CA LEU A 319 -17.45 1.25 0.97
C LEU A 319 -15.93 1.21 0.75
N THR A 320 -15.35 2.25 0.16
CA THR A 320 -13.93 2.26 -0.19
C THR A 320 -13.30 3.62 -0.06
N ASP A 321 -11.99 3.61 0.17
CA ASP A 321 -11.15 4.80 0.20
C ASP A 321 -11.28 5.65 -1.08
N LYS A 322 -11.48 5.02 -2.25
CA LYS A 322 -11.68 5.71 -3.52
C LYS A 322 -12.83 6.73 -3.50
N LEU A 323 -13.84 6.54 -2.64
CA LEU A 323 -14.96 7.48 -2.49
C LEU A 323 -14.65 8.66 -1.55
N THR A 324 -13.50 8.63 -0.88
CA THR A 324 -13.00 9.69 0.01
C THR A 324 -11.73 10.38 -0.51
N GLU A 325 -11.17 9.94 -1.63
CA GLU A 325 -9.92 10.47 -2.20
C GLU A 325 -10.14 11.62 -3.19
N ALA A 326 -10.77 12.70 -2.73
CA ALA A 326 -11.11 13.84 -3.58
C ALA A 326 -9.90 14.54 -4.22
N ARG A 327 -8.75 14.59 -3.51
CA ARG A 327 -7.48 15.20 -3.97
C ARG A 327 -7.67 16.57 -4.68
N PRO A 328 -8.32 17.56 -4.04
CA PRO A 328 -8.43 18.91 -4.58
C PRO A 328 -7.05 19.53 -4.81
N LEU A 329 -6.85 20.30 -5.89
CA LEU A 329 -5.56 20.98 -6.12
C LEU A 329 -5.29 22.13 -5.12
N ARG A 330 -6.37 22.67 -4.52
CA ARG A 330 -6.32 23.74 -3.52
C ARG A 330 -7.06 23.30 -2.25
N THR A 331 -6.43 22.40 -1.50
CA THR A 331 -7.01 21.84 -0.28
C THR A 331 -7.37 22.91 0.75
N GLU A 332 -6.69 24.05 0.74
CA GLU A 332 -6.97 25.20 1.63
C GLU A 332 -8.37 25.80 1.44
N GLN A 333 -9.02 25.52 0.30
CA GLN A 333 -10.40 25.95 -0.01
C GLN A 333 -11.45 24.91 0.43
N ALA A 334 -11.02 23.75 0.92
CA ALA A 334 -11.83 22.70 1.49
C ALA A 334 -11.26 22.27 2.86
N PRO A 335 -11.28 23.16 3.87
CA PRO A 335 -10.58 22.95 5.13
C PRO A 335 -11.10 21.77 5.95
N ARG A 336 -12.39 21.42 5.86
CA ARG A 336 -12.92 20.25 6.58
C ARG A 336 -12.45 18.95 5.92
N PHE A 337 -12.42 18.92 4.59
CA PHE A 337 -11.81 17.82 3.87
C PHE A 337 -10.31 17.69 4.21
N GLU A 338 -9.58 18.81 4.26
CA GLU A 338 -8.16 18.83 4.63
C GLU A 338 -7.92 18.18 6.00
N GLU A 339 -8.75 18.52 7.00
CA GLU A 339 -8.66 17.95 8.34
C GLU A 339 -8.86 16.42 8.34
N VAL A 340 -9.89 15.93 7.64
CA VAL A 340 -10.18 14.50 7.56
C VAL A 340 -9.09 13.75 6.78
N ASP A 341 -8.62 14.32 5.66
CA ASP A 341 -7.55 13.73 4.84
C ASP A 341 -6.21 13.69 5.58
N ALA A 342 -5.88 14.72 6.37
CA ALA A 342 -4.71 14.72 7.24
C ALA A 342 -4.80 13.64 8.33
N ARG A 343 -5.96 13.48 8.99
CA ARG A 343 -6.19 12.39 9.96
C ARG A 343 -6.07 11.02 9.30
N LYS A 344 -6.67 10.82 8.12
CA LYS A 344 -6.56 9.57 7.33
C LYS A 344 -5.09 9.23 7.03
N LYS A 345 -4.30 10.19 6.53
CA LYS A 345 -2.87 10.00 6.22
C LYS A 345 -2.02 9.70 7.45
N TYR A 346 -2.32 10.33 8.59
CA TYR A 346 -1.65 10.03 9.84
C TYR A 346 -1.90 8.58 10.26
N PHE A 347 -3.18 8.16 10.31
CA PHE A 347 -3.51 6.80 10.74
C PHE A 347 -3.12 5.71 9.74
N SER A 348 -3.10 5.99 8.43
CA SER A 348 -2.56 5.03 7.46
C SER A 348 -1.09 4.72 7.73
N GLN A 349 -0.27 5.73 8.04
CA GLN A 349 1.13 5.53 8.42
C GLN A 349 1.25 4.74 9.74
N GLN A 350 0.43 5.06 10.74
CA GLN A 350 0.43 4.31 12.01
C GLN A 350 0.06 2.84 11.81
N LEU A 351 -0.96 2.55 11.00
CA LEU A 351 -1.40 1.18 10.73
C LEU A 351 -0.40 0.38 9.87
N LEU A 352 0.49 1.05 9.14
CA LEU A 352 1.55 0.39 8.36
C LEU A 352 2.82 0.14 9.18
N PHE A 353 3.16 1.04 10.10
CA PHE A 353 4.48 1.08 10.73
C PHE A 353 4.49 0.96 12.26
N ASP A 354 3.36 1.18 12.93
CA ASP A 354 3.26 1.05 14.38
C ASP A 354 2.58 -0.29 14.77
N PRO A 355 3.33 -1.22 15.39
CA PRO A 355 2.80 -2.50 15.84
C PRO A 355 1.62 -2.37 16.80
N HIS A 356 1.53 -1.28 17.57
CA HIS A 356 0.45 -1.05 18.52
C HIS A 356 -0.88 -0.80 17.79
N TYR A 357 -0.88 0.07 16.78
CA TYR A 357 -2.07 0.34 15.98
C TYR A 357 -2.50 -0.88 15.16
N MET A 358 -1.55 -1.62 14.60
CA MET A 358 -1.83 -2.90 13.93
C MET A 358 -2.47 -3.91 14.89
N ALA A 359 -1.90 -4.08 16.08
CA ALA A 359 -2.42 -5.01 17.08
C ALA A 359 -3.83 -4.63 17.52
N LYS A 360 -4.07 -3.33 17.76
CA LYS A 360 -5.39 -2.80 18.10
C LYS A 360 -6.41 -3.06 16.99
N ALA A 361 -6.09 -2.75 15.74
CA ALA A 361 -6.99 -2.97 14.61
C ALA A 361 -7.37 -4.46 14.45
N ARG A 362 -6.40 -5.37 14.62
CA ARG A 362 -6.66 -6.82 14.60
C ARG A 362 -7.51 -7.28 15.78
N GLN A 363 -7.26 -6.76 16.98
CA GLN A 363 -8.06 -7.09 18.16
C GLN A 363 -9.51 -6.62 18.00
N LEU A 364 -9.72 -5.40 17.49
CA LEU A 364 -11.05 -4.88 17.15
C LEU A 364 -11.77 -5.75 16.12
N TYR A 365 -11.09 -6.11 15.03
CA TYR A 365 -11.65 -7.05 14.04
C TYR A 365 -12.10 -8.36 14.71
N LYS A 366 -11.24 -8.97 15.53
CA LYS A 366 -11.56 -10.23 16.22
C LYS A 366 -12.77 -10.09 17.14
N LEU A 367 -12.81 -9.04 17.97
CA LEU A 367 -13.93 -8.77 18.86
C LEU A 367 -15.24 -8.56 18.09
N LYS A 368 -15.20 -7.79 17.00
CA LYS A 368 -16.38 -7.54 16.16
C LYS A 368 -16.89 -8.81 15.48
N ARG A 369 -15.99 -9.61 14.89
CA ARG A 369 -16.31 -10.90 14.28
C ARG A 369 -16.95 -11.84 15.29
N ASP A 370 -16.27 -12.06 16.43
CA ASP A 370 -16.71 -13.01 17.44
C ASP A 370 -18.08 -12.58 18.03
N LEU A 371 -18.29 -11.28 18.25
CA LEU A 371 -19.57 -10.75 18.73
C LEU A 371 -20.68 -10.86 17.67
N PHE A 372 -20.36 -10.59 16.40
CA PHE A 372 -21.32 -10.72 15.31
C PHE A 372 -21.79 -12.16 15.18
N ASP A 373 -20.86 -13.11 15.11
CA ASP A 373 -21.18 -14.53 14.92
C ASP A 373 -21.94 -15.11 16.12
N GLN A 374 -21.62 -14.68 17.35
CA GLN A 374 -22.37 -15.06 18.57
C GLN A 374 -23.80 -14.51 18.59
N HIS A 375 -24.05 -13.37 17.95
CA HIS A 375 -25.34 -12.68 17.94
C HIS A 375 -25.88 -12.49 16.51
N LYS A 376 -25.64 -13.47 15.62
CA LYS A 376 -26.03 -13.39 14.20
C LYS A 376 -27.53 -13.14 13.99
N GLU A 377 -28.38 -13.64 14.88
CA GLU A 377 -29.84 -13.40 14.87
C GLU A 377 -30.20 -11.92 15.03
N HIS A 378 -29.33 -11.11 15.63
CA HIS A 378 -29.51 -9.66 15.76
C HIS A 378 -28.89 -8.89 14.60
N TYR A 379 -27.67 -9.26 14.18
CA TYR A 379 -26.93 -8.48 13.20
C TYR A 379 -27.25 -8.80 11.74
N LEU A 380 -27.62 -10.04 11.40
CA LEU A 380 -28.08 -10.37 10.04
C LEU A 380 -29.33 -9.57 9.65
N PRO A 381 -30.35 -9.41 10.52
CA PRO A 381 -31.48 -8.52 10.23
C PRO A 381 -31.10 -7.05 10.05
N LEU A 382 -30.14 -6.53 10.83
CA LEU A 382 -29.65 -5.15 10.66
C LEU A 382 -28.94 -4.97 9.32
N HIS A 383 -28.08 -5.93 8.95
CA HIS A 383 -27.43 -5.91 7.63
C HIS A 383 -28.46 -6.05 6.50
N ARG A 384 -29.46 -6.94 6.62
CA ARG A 384 -30.58 -7.06 5.67
C ARG A 384 -31.33 -5.74 5.54
N GLN A 385 -31.66 -5.09 6.67
CA GLN A 385 -32.34 -3.80 6.67
C GLN A 385 -31.53 -2.74 5.92
N LEU A 386 -30.22 -2.66 6.16
CA LEU A 386 -29.34 -1.76 5.41
C LEU A 386 -29.41 -2.00 3.90
N GLN A 387 -29.29 -3.26 3.45
CA GLN A 387 -29.36 -3.58 2.02
C GLN A 387 -30.75 -3.30 1.42
N THR A 388 -31.82 -3.59 2.16
CA THR A 388 -33.18 -3.22 1.77
C THR A 388 -33.31 -1.71 1.59
N THR A 389 -32.83 -0.91 2.54
CA THR A 389 -32.89 0.56 2.47
C THR A 389 -32.12 1.11 1.27
N ILE A 390 -30.94 0.54 0.94
CA ILE A 390 -30.17 0.94 -0.25
C ILE A 390 -30.95 0.62 -1.54
N LEU A 391 -31.54 -0.57 -1.64
CA LEU A 391 -32.31 -1.01 -2.81
C LEU A 391 -33.63 -0.22 -2.99
N GLU A 392 -34.32 0.09 -1.89
CA GLU A 392 -35.50 0.96 -1.89
C GLU A 392 -35.13 2.39 -2.32
N GLY A 393 -33.95 2.87 -1.91
CA GLY A 393 -33.41 4.19 -2.29
C GLY A 393 -33.22 4.39 -3.80
N VAL A 394 -33.13 3.30 -4.57
CA VAL A 394 -33.10 3.33 -6.05
C VAL A 394 -34.44 2.92 -6.69
N TYR A 395 -35.53 2.93 -5.92
CA TYR A 395 -36.89 2.60 -6.35
C TYR A 395 -37.06 1.16 -6.86
N MET A 396 -36.31 0.20 -6.30
CA MET A 396 -36.54 -1.22 -6.58
C MET A 396 -37.81 -1.71 -5.86
N ASP A 397 -38.59 -2.54 -6.53
CA ASP A 397 -39.84 -3.09 -5.98
C ASP A 397 -39.56 -4.06 -4.81
N SER A 398 -40.34 -3.96 -3.74
CA SER A 398 -40.19 -4.79 -2.53
C SER A 398 -40.21 -6.28 -2.84
N ALA A 399 -41.04 -6.72 -3.79
CA ALA A 399 -41.10 -8.12 -4.19
C ALA A 399 -39.80 -8.63 -4.84
N VAL A 400 -39.10 -7.75 -5.58
CA VAL A 400 -37.79 -8.06 -6.18
C VAL A 400 -36.71 -8.07 -5.12
N ILE A 401 -36.76 -7.11 -4.18
CA ILE A 401 -35.83 -7.04 -3.04
C ILE A 401 -35.91 -8.32 -2.20
N ASP A 402 -37.11 -8.76 -1.83
CA ASP A 402 -37.29 -9.97 -1.03
C ASP A 402 -36.84 -11.22 -1.80
N ALA A 403 -37.16 -11.31 -3.10
CA ALA A 403 -36.72 -12.42 -3.95
C ALA A 403 -35.18 -12.50 -4.08
N LEU A 404 -34.48 -11.37 -4.00
CA LEU A 404 -33.02 -11.30 -4.01
C LEU A 404 -32.41 -11.62 -2.64
N LEU A 405 -32.89 -10.96 -1.58
CA LEU A 405 -32.25 -10.98 -0.27
C LEU A 405 -32.62 -12.23 0.54
N ASP A 406 -33.83 -12.78 0.40
CA ASP A 406 -34.25 -13.93 1.23
C ASP A 406 -33.38 -15.18 1.00
N PRO A 407 -33.10 -15.63 -0.23
CA PRO A 407 -32.21 -16.77 -0.46
C PRO A 407 -30.78 -16.51 0.02
N PHE A 408 -30.31 -15.28 -0.14
CA PHE A 408 -28.98 -14.85 0.26
C PHE A 408 -28.80 -14.92 1.79
N TYR A 409 -29.67 -14.27 2.56
CA TYR A 409 -29.60 -14.29 4.03
C TYR A 409 -29.96 -15.64 4.63
N HIS A 410 -30.83 -16.43 4.00
CA HIS A 410 -31.09 -17.80 4.43
C HIS A 410 -29.82 -18.66 4.33
N THR A 411 -29.03 -18.49 3.26
CA THR A 411 -27.76 -19.21 3.11
C THR A 411 -26.73 -18.73 4.13
N LEU A 412 -26.58 -17.41 4.32
CA LEU A 412 -25.65 -16.84 5.29
C LEU A 412 -25.91 -17.34 6.72
N ASP A 413 -27.18 -17.46 7.12
CA ASP A 413 -27.52 -17.95 8.46
C ASP A 413 -27.08 -19.40 8.71
N THR A 414 -26.90 -20.21 7.66
CA THR A 414 -26.40 -21.59 7.79
C THR A 414 -24.88 -21.68 7.96
N LEU A 415 -24.14 -20.59 7.74
CA LEU A 415 -22.68 -20.59 7.80
C LEU A 415 -22.18 -20.48 9.25
N ASN A 416 -20.97 -21.02 9.47
CA ASN A 416 -20.31 -20.96 10.78
C ASN A 416 -19.85 -19.55 11.16
N SER A 417 -19.44 -18.75 10.16
CA SER A 417 -19.12 -17.32 10.32
C SER A 417 -19.79 -16.52 9.20
N PRO A 418 -21.02 -16.05 9.43
CA PRO A 418 -21.69 -15.16 8.48
C PRO A 418 -20.96 -13.81 8.35
N PHE A 419 -20.24 -13.36 9.38
CA PHE A 419 -19.46 -12.11 9.34
C PHE A 419 -18.37 -12.14 8.27
N ASP A 420 -17.51 -13.17 8.29
CA ASP A 420 -16.40 -13.27 7.34
C ASP A 420 -16.92 -13.48 5.90
N ALA A 421 -18.04 -14.19 5.74
CA ALA A 421 -18.70 -14.37 4.44
C ALA A 421 -19.22 -13.03 3.87
N LEU A 422 -19.92 -12.25 4.69
CA LEU A 422 -20.41 -10.91 4.31
C LEU A 422 -19.25 -9.96 3.98
N ALA A 423 -18.21 -9.92 4.81
CA ALA A 423 -17.06 -9.06 4.60
C ALA A 423 -16.32 -9.40 3.30
N SER A 424 -16.17 -10.69 2.98
CA SER A 424 -15.55 -11.16 1.73
C SER A 424 -16.38 -10.79 0.50
N ILE A 425 -17.69 -11.06 0.53
CA ILE A 425 -18.60 -10.69 -0.57
C ILE A 425 -18.60 -9.18 -0.79
N GLN A 426 -18.60 -8.39 0.29
CA GLN A 426 -18.56 -6.94 0.19
C GLN A 426 -17.22 -6.43 -0.36
N GLN A 427 -16.10 -6.99 0.12
CA GLN A 427 -14.78 -6.63 -0.38
C GLN A 427 -14.70 -6.89 -1.89
N ARG A 428 -15.19 -8.04 -2.35
CA ARG A 428 -15.25 -8.39 -3.76
C ARG A 428 -16.10 -7.41 -4.57
N LEU A 429 -17.28 -7.06 -4.06
CA LEU A 429 -18.17 -6.10 -4.71
C LEU A 429 -17.45 -4.77 -4.92
N VAL A 430 -16.84 -4.24 -3.87
CA VAL A 430 -16.13 -2.96 -3.89
C VAL A 430 -14.94 -2.99 -4.85
N GLU A 431 -14.16 -4.07 -4.83
CA GLU A 431 -13.01 -4.25 -5.73
C GLU A 431 -13.42 -4.22 -7.20
N LEU A 432 -14.38 -5.06 -7.57
CA LEU A 432 -14.82 -5.25 -8.96
C LEU A 432 -15.56 -4.04 -9.52
N PHE A 433 -16.48 -3.46 -8.75
CA PHE A 433 -17.43 -2.49 -9.28
C PHE A 433 -17.06 -1.03 -8.96
N ILE A 434 -16.11 -0.78 -8.06
CA ILE A 434 -15.72 0.58 -7.66
C ILE A 434 -14.21 0.80 -7.83
N GLN A 435 -13.37 0.00 -7.18
CA GLN A 435 -11.92 0.24 -7.16
C GLN A 435 -11.26 0.01 -8.52
N GLN A 436 -11.51 -1.14 -9.16
CA GLN A 436 -10.92 -1.46 -10.46
C GLN A 436 -11.37 -0.49 -11.56
N PRO A 437 -12.66 -0.12 -11.72
CA PRO A 437 -13.05 0.89 -12.69
C PRO A 437 -12.36 2.24 -12.47
N ALA A 438 -12.24 2.69 -11.22
CA ALA A 438 -11.54 3.93 -10.90
C ALA A 438 -10.03 3.85 -11.23
N GLN A 439 -9.38 2.73 -10.88
CA GLN A 439 -7.96 2.50 -11.20
C GLN A 439 -7.72 2.46 -12.71
N ARG A 440 -8.54 1.74 -13.48
CA ARG A 440 -8.43 1.68 -14.94
C ARG A 440 -8.59 3.05 -15.59
N LEU A 441 -9.49 3.90 -15.10
CA LEU A 441 -9.62 5.28 -15.57
C LEU A 441 -8.37 6.12 -15.25
N GLU A 442 -7.83 5.99 -14.04
CA GLU A 442 -6.58 6.66 -13.65
C GLU A 442 -5.40 6.20 -14.53
N GLU A 443 -5.28 4.90 -14.81
CA GLU A 443 -4.25 4.30 -15.67
C GLU A 443 -4.40 4.76 -17.13
N GLU A 444 -5.61 4.72 -17.70
CA GLU A 444 -5.89 5.20 -19.06
C GLU A 444 -5.50 6.68 -19.22
N TRP A 445 -5.76 7.49 -18.19
CA TRP A 445 -5.32 8.88 -18.17
C TRP A 445 -3.80 9.04 -18.02
N LEU A 446 -3.11 8.15 -17.31
CA LEU A 446 -1.66 8.24 -17.09
C LEU A 446 -0.81 7.75 -18.27
N GLU A 447 -1.23 6.66 -18.93
CA GLU A 447 -0.43 5.93 -19.90
C GLU A 447 -0.57 6.46 -21.34
N ASP A 448 -1.79 6.82 -21.76
CA ASP A 448 -2.03 7.18 -23.16
C ASP A 448 -2.02 8.70 -23.37
N SER A 449 -0.85 9.20 -23.81
CA SER A 449 -0.64 10.60 -24.20
C SER A 449 -1.54 11.09 -25.35
N SER A 450 -2.09 10.17 -26.14
CA SER A 450 -2.98 10.44 -27.28
C SER A 450 -4.47 10.23 -26.95
N SER A 451 -4.80 9.78 -25.74
CA SER A 451 -6.18 9.54 -25.33
C SER A 451 -7.02 10.81 -25.35
N VAL A 452 -8.32 10.63 -25.62
CA VAL A 452 -9.33 11.69 -25.53
C VAL A 452 -9.32 12.37 -24.15
N LEU A 453 -8.94 11.63 -23.10
CA LEU A 453 -8.79 12.14 -21.73
C LEU A 453 -7.72 13.22 -21.58
N ARG A 454 -6.71 13.26 -22.46
CA ARG A 454 -5.63 14.27 -22.43
C ARG A 454 -5.80 15.37 -23.45
N ILE A 455 -6.04 14.99 -24.70
CA ILE A 455 -6.05 15.94 -25.83
C ILE A 455 -7.43 16.47 -26.20
N GLY A 456 -8.50 15.85 -25.69
CA GLY A 456 -9.87 16.23 -25.99
C GLY A 456 -10.28 17.58 -25.37
N THR A 457 -11.39 18.13 -25.87
CA THR A 457 -12.10 19.24 -25.23
C THR A 457 -12.66 18.80 -23.87
N SER A 458 -13.04 19.75 -23.03
CA SER A 458 -13.64 19.44 -21.71
C SER A 458 -14.87 18.52 -21.81
N GLN A 459 -15.68 18.61 -22.86
CA GLN A 459 -16.85 17.73 -23.04
C GLN A 459 -16.44 16.33 -23.50
N GLU A 460 -15.50 16.24 -24.44
CA GLU A 460 -14.97 14.95 -24.92
C GLU A 460 -14.24 14.20 -23.80
N LYS A 461 -13.49 14.91 -22.96
CA LYS A 461 -12.82 14.36 -21.77
C LYS A 461 -13.82 13.76 -20.78
N PHE A 462 -14.89 14.50 -20.46
CA PHE A 462 -15.95 14.00 -19.59
C PHE A 462 -16.62 12.75 -20.17
N HIS A 463 -17.00 12.80 -21.45
CA HIS A 463 -17.66 11.68 -22.11
C HIS A 463 -16.73 10.46 -22.24
N GLY A 464 -15.44 10.67 -22.53
CA GLY A 464 -14.42 9.62 -22.55
C GLY A 464 -14.25 8.96 -21.19
N ALA A 465 -14.17 9.75 -20.11
CA ALA A 465 -14.03 9.24 -18.76
C ALA A 465 -15.26 8.44 -18.33
N LEU A 466 -16.47 8.95 -18.59
CA LEU A 466 -17.72 8.24 -18.32
C LEU A 466 -17.79 6.92 -19.11
N THR A 467 -17.42 6.93 -20.39
CA THR A 467 -17.41 5.74 -21.24
C THR A 467 -16.43 4.68 -20.72
N SER A 468 -15.25 5.11 -20.25
CA SER A 468 -14.24 4.20 -19.68
C SER A 468 -14.74 3.52 -18.39
N LEU A 469 -15.38 4.28 -17.49
CA LEU A 469 -16.00 3.73 -16.28
C LEU A 469 -17.13 2.75 -16.60
N GLN A 470 -18.01 3.10 -17.54
CA GLN A 470 -19.10 2.22 -17.98
C GLN A 470 -18.57 0.91 -18.58
N ARG A 471 -17.60 1.00 -19.49
CA ARG A 471 -16.95 -0.19 -20.09
C ARG A 471 -16.31 -1.09 -19.04
N SER A 472 -15.67 -0.50 -18.04
CA SER A 472 -15.06 -1.24 -16.93
C SER A 472 -16.11 -1.95 -16.07
N LEU A 473 -17.24 -1.30 -15.79
CA LEU A 473 -18.37 -1.88 -15.06
C LEU A 473 -19.03 -3.03 -15.82
N ASP A 474 -19.22 -2.87 -17.13
CA ASP A 474 -19.77 -3.91 -18.00
C ASP A 474 -18.84 -5.14 -18.04
N SER A 475 -17.53 -4.91 -18.05
CA SER A 475 -16.52 -5.98 -17.98
C SER A 475 -16.52 -6.69 -16.62
N ALA A 476 -16.63 -5.95 -15.51
CA ALA A 476 -16.70 -6.52 -14.16
C ALA A 476 -17.90 -7.47 -13.99
N SER A 477 -19.02 -7.16 -14.63
CA SER A 477 -20.23 -8.00 -14.61
C SER A 477 -20.01 -9.37 -15.29
N SER A 478 -19.04 -9.46 -16.21
CA SER A 478 -18.65 -10.71 -16.86
C SER A 478 -17.59 -11.51 -16.07
N GLU A 479 -16.90 -10.88 -15.14
CA GLU A 479 -15.85 -11.47 -14.30
C GLU A 479 -16.37 -12.00 -12.93
N SER A 480 -17.67 -11.86 -12.66
CA SER A 480 -18.37 -12.33 -11.45
C SER A 480 -18.43 -13.88 -11.39
N MET A 481 -17.29 -14.53 -11.13
CA MET A 481 -17.16 -15.97 -10.90
C MET A 481 -17.16 -16.25 -9.39
N GLU A 482 -18.31 -16.07 -8.74
CA GLU A 482 -18.47 -16.19 -7.28
C GLU A 482 -19.29 -17.44 -6.90
N PRO A 483 -19.31 -17.89 -5.62
CA PRO A 483 -20.06 -19.06 -5.24
C PRO A 483 -21.54 -18.86 -5.58
N HIS A 484 -22.18 -19.94 -6.05
CA HIS A 484 -23.53 -19.91 -6.64
C HIS A 484 -24.59 -19.16 -5.81
N TYR A 485 -24.42 -19.04 -4.49
CA TYR A 485 -25.39 -18.37 -3.62
C TYR A 485 -25.21 -16.85 -3.51
N ALA A 486 -24.02 -16.31 -3.79
CA ALA A 486 -23.74 -14.87 -3.71
C ALA A 486 -23.84 -14.16 -5.07
N SER A 487 -23.88 -14.91 -6.18
CA SER A 487 -23.89 -14.35 -7.54
C SER A 487 -25.05 -13.39 -7.77
N ALA A 488 -26.30 -13.79 -7.47
CA ALA A 488 -27.46 -12.93 -7.68
C ALA A 488 -27.36 -11.61 -6.90
N TYR A 489 -26.87 -11.66 -5.65
CA TYR A 489 -26.62 -10.49 -4.83
C TYR A 489 -25.58 -9.56 -5.47
N LEU A 490 -24.43 -10.10 -5.88
CA LEU A 490 -23.35 -9.35 -6.51
C LEU A 490 -23.76 -8.76 -7.87
N ASP A 491 -24.46 -9.53 -8.69
CA ASP A 491 -24.91 -9.12 -10.02
C ASP A 491 -25.98 -8.02 -9.95
N THR A 492 -26.64 -7.86 -8.80
CA THR A 492 -27.61 -6.78 -8.57
C THR A 492 -26.98 -5.58 -7.86
N MET A 493 -26.34 -5.81 -6.71
CA MET A 493 -25.77 -4.75 -5.88
C MET A 493 -24.52 -4.12 -6.48
N GLY A 494 -23.69 -4.93 -7.15
CA GLY A 494 -22.43 -4.49 -7.77
C GLY A 494 -22.65 -3.40 -8.82
N PRO A 495 -23.41 -3.66 -9.89
CA PRO A 495 -23.71 -2.65 -10.90
C PRO A 495 -24.42 -1.41 -10.35
N LEU A 496 -25.31 -1.58 -9.35
CA LEU A 496 -26.03 -0.49 -8.71
C LEU A 496 -25.07 0.49 -8.01
N LEU A 497 -24.22 -0.02 -7.11
CA LEU A 497 -23.26 0.81 -6.39
C LEU A 497 -22.16 1.31 -7.32
N GLY A 498 -21.67 0.47 -8.23
CA GLY A 498 -20.67 0.85 -9.22
C GLY A 498 -21.14 2.00 -10.10
N LYS A 499 -22.39 1.98 -10.58
CA LYS A 499 -22.97 3.10 -11.36
C LYS A 499 -23.10 4.37 -10.53
N ALA A 500 -23.60 4.27 -9.30
CA ALA A 500 -23.78 5.43 -8.43
C ALA A 500 -22.44 6.05 -7.96
N THR A 501 -21.35 5.29 -7.96
CA THR A 501 -20.03 5.82 -7.61
C THR A 501 -19.30 6.50 -8.77
N GLN A 502 -19.77 6.34 -10.02
CA GLN A 502 -19.18 6.99 -11.20
C GLN A 502 -19.22 8.52 -11.08
N GLY A 503 -20.34 9.09 -10.63
CA GLY A 503 -20.48 10.54 -10.44
C GLY A 503 -19.43 11.09 -9.47
N ILE A 504 -19.21 10.38 -8.36
CA ILE A 504 -18.21 10.75 -7.34
C ILE A 504 -16.80 10.69 -7.92
N ALA A 505 -16.44 9.59 -8.59
CA ALA A 505 -15.13 9.42 -9.21
C ALA A 505 -14.85 10.50 -10.27
N LEU A 506 -15.85 10.80 -11.11
CA LEU A 506 -15.75 11.85 -12.12
C LEU A 506 -15.64 13.24 -11.49
N GLN A 507 -16.36 13.53 -10.41
CA GLN A 507 -16.23 14.79 -9.68
C GLN A 507 -14.78 14.97 -9.16
N TYR A 508 -14.20 13.95 -8.54
CA TYR A 508 -12.83 14.01 -8.01
C TYR A 508 -11.75 14.12 -9.09
N LEU A 509 -11.95 13.48 -10.24
CA LEU A 509 -11.02 13.54 -11.36
C LEU A 509 -11.20 14.76 -12.26
N SER A 510 -12.29 15.50 -12.10
CA SER A 510 -12.66 16.65 -12.96
C SER A 510 -11.57 17.71 -13.05
N GLU A 511 -10.98 18.09 -11.90
CA GLU A 511 -9.94 19.12 -11.83
C GLU A 511 -8.62 18.63 -12.47
N LYS A 512 -8.30 17.34 -12.37
CA LYS A 512 -7.06 16.75 -12.92
C LYS A 512 -7.11 16.53 -14.43
N ILE A 513 -8.23 15.98 -14.90
CA ILE A 513 -8.44 15.67 -16.33
C ILE A 513 -8.80 16.96 -17.09
N GLY A 514 -9.48 17.89 -16.43
CA GLY A 514 -9.84 19.21 -16.96
C GLY A 514 -11.22 19.20 -17.63
N PHE A 515 -12.26 18.85 -16.87
CA PHE A 515 -13.66 18.93 -17.30
C PHE A 515 -14.60 19.46 -16.21
N ALA A 516 -15.85 19.78 -16.59
CA ALA A 516 -16.86 20.24 -15.64
C ALA A 516 -17.26 19.11 -14.69
N PRO A 517 -17.15 19.28 -13.35
CA PRO A 517 -17.58 18.25 -12.43
C PRO A 517 -19.08 17.97 -12.61
N PRO A 518 -19.52 16.71 -12.60
CA PRO A 518 -20.94 16.39 -12.55
C PRO A 518 -21.54 16.83 -11.21
N MET A 519 -22.81 17.22 -11.25
CA MET A 519 -23.63 17.36 -10.04
C MET A 519 -24.04 15.97 -9.57
N LEU A 520 -23.85 15.71 -8.28
CA LEU A 520 -24.23 14.44 -7.69
C LEU A 520 -25.73 14.45 -7.40
N ASN A 521 -26.41 13.35 -7.74
CA ASN A 521 -27.80 13.18 -7.31
C ASN A 521 -27.87 12.80 -5.81
N ASP A 522 -29.07 12.82 -5.22
CA ASP A 522 -29.26 12.57 -3.79
C ASP A 522 -28.71 11.20 -3.33
N PHE A 523 -28.88 10.15 -4.14
CA PHE A 523 -28.36 8.82 -3.82
C PHE A 523 -26.82 8.77 -3.87
N GLU A 524 -26.20 9.42 -4.86
CA GLU A 524 -24.73 9.54 -4.95
C GLU A 524 -24.16 10.34 -3.78
N ARG A 525 -24.84 11.42 -3.37
CA ARG A 525 -24.48 12.21 -2.18
C ARG A 525 -24.57 11.37 -0.90
N LYS A 526 -25.60 10.52 -0.76
CA LYS A 526 -25.74 9.57 0.36
C LYS A 526 -24.61 8.54 0.39
N ILE A 527 -24.23 7.98 -0.76
CA ILE A 527 -23.08 7.07 -0.85
C ILE A 527 -21.79 7.76 -0.42
N GLN A 528 -21.52 8.97 -0.93
CA GLN A 528 -20.32 9.74 -0.56
C GLN A 528 -20.32 10.08 0.94
N MET A 529 -21.47 10.51 1.48
CA MET A 529 -21.63 10.80 2.91
C MET A 529 -21.42 9.55 3.77
N CYS A 530 -21.96 8.39 3.38
CA CYS A 530 -21.73 7.12 4.06
C CYS A 530 -20.25 6.74 4.05
N ALA A 531 -19.54 6.92 2.93
CA ALA A 531 -18.10 6.66 2.86
C ALA A 531 -17.31 7.55 3.84
N PHE A 532 -17.60 8.86 3.88
CA PHE A 532 -16.97 9.75 4.86
C PHE A 532 -17.35 9.41 6.30
N HIS A 533 -18.59 9.00 6.56
CA HIS A 533 -19.02 8.57 7.87
C HIS A 533 -18.25 7.33 8.35
N GLN A 534 -18.14 6.31 7.51
CA GLN A 534 -17.36 5.10 7.79
C GLN A 534 -15.88 5.42 8.04
N LEU A 535 -15.28 6.30 7.23
CA LEU A 535 -13.93 6.79 7.45
C LEU A 535 -13.79 7.46 8.81
N ILE A 536 -14.60 8.48 9.10
CA ILE A 536 -14.51 9.25 10.35
C ILE A 536 -14.72 8.34 11.57
N SER A 537 -15.73 7.47 11.52
CA SER A 537 -16.01 6.48 12.57
C SER A 537 -14.81 5.58 12.85
N PHE A 538 -14.13 5.12 11.80
CA PHE A 538 -12.92 4.31 11.93
C PHE A 538 -11.75 5.10 12.51
N LEU A 539 -11.53 6.35 12.08
CA LEU A 539 -10.46 7.19 12.63
C LEU A 539 -10.70 7.49 14.12
N ASP A 540 -11.94 7.78 14.52
CA ASP A 540 -12.32 7.99 15.91
C ASP A 540 -12.07 6.72 16.75
N GLU A 541 -12.38 5.54 16.20
CA GLU A 541 -12.12 4.24 16.84
C GLU A 541 -10.62 3.99 17.05
N LEU A 542 -9.76 4.46 16.14
CA LEU A 542 -8.30 4.36 16.28
C LEU A 542 -7.73 5.33 17.31
N GLU A 543 -8.38 6.47 17.55
CA GLU A 543 -7.97 7.45 18.57
C GLU A 543 -8.32 7.02 19.99
N ILE A 544 -9.48 6.37 20.18
CA ILE A 544 -9.99 6.00 21.50
C ILE A 544 -9.27 4.74 22.02
N PRO A 545 -8.79 4.68 23.27
CA PRO A 545 -8.20 3.46 23.83
C PRO A 545 -9.16 2.27 23.72
N LEU A 546 -8.61 1.09 23.44
CA LEU A 546 -9.43 -0.11 23.27
C LEU A 546 -10.20 -0.44 24.56
N ASN A 547 -11.52 -0.55 24.44
CA ASN A 547 -12.40 -0.98 25.52
C ASN A 547 -12.92 -2.38 25.21
N ASP A 548 -12.27 -3.39 25.80
CA ASP A 548 -12.58 -4.82 25.59
C ASP A 548 -13.90 -5.27 26.25
N LYS A 549 -14.75 -4.34 26.69
CA LYS A 549 -16.07 -4.69 27.23
C LYS A 549 -17.01 -5.00 26.07
N ASP A 550 -17.52 -6.23 26.05
CA ASP A 550 -18.47 -6.71 25.04
C ASP A 550 -19.64 -5.74 24.80
N ASP A 551 -20.22 -5.15 25.86
CA ASP A 551 -21.31 -4.18 25.74
C ASP A 551 -20.91 -2.91 24.95
N SER A 552 -19.65 -2.48 25.07
CA SER A 552 -19.14 -1.31 24.35
C SER A 552 -19.03 -1.61 22.86
N ILE A 553 -18.45 -2.75 22.49
CA ILE A 553 -18.29 -3.18 21.09
C ILE A 553 -19.66 -3.48 20.46
N LYS A 554 -20.58 -4.07 21.24
CA LYS A 554 -21.96 -4.31 20.81
C LYS A 554 -22.71 -3.02 20.48
N ASN A 555 -22.68 -2.06 21.40
CA ASN A 555 -23.33 -0.77 21.18
C ASN A 555 -22.71 -0.03 20.00
N ASP A 556 -21.38 -0.09 19.84
CA ASP A 556 -20.68 0.49 18.69
C ASP A 556 -21.14 -0.12 17.36
N LEU A 557 -21.12 -1.45 17.22
CA LEU A 557 -21.58 -2.15 16.01
C LEU A 557 -23.04 -1.86 15.68
N THR A 558 -23.92 -1.92 16.67
CA THR A 558 -25.34 -1.59 16.48
C THR A 558 -25.53 -0.12 16.06
N ASN A 559 -24.77 0.80 16.64
CA ASN A 559 -24.86 2.22 16.28
C ASN A 559 -24.35 2.48 14.87
N LYS A 560 -23.24 1.83 14.45
CA LYS A 560 -22.72 1.93 13.08
C LYS A 560 -23.73 1.47 12.04
N TYR A 561 -24.40 0.33 12.26
CA TYR A 561 -25.50 -0.10 11.38
C TYR A 561 -26.64 0.92 11.32
N LYS A 562 -27.07 1.42 12.48
CA LYS A 562 -28.16 2.40 12.55
C LYS A 562 -27.81 3.68 11.81
N GLN A 563 -26.59 4.18 11.96
CA GLN A 563 -26.13 5.38 11.27
C GLN A 563 -26.06 5.17 9.75
N ASP A 564 -25.52 4.04 9.28
CA ASP A 564 -25.52 3.72 7.85
C ASP A 564 -26.96 3.60 7.29
N ILE A 565 -27.89 2.97 8.02
CA ILE A 565 -29.31 2.88 7.64
C ILE A 565 -29.97 4.28 7.62
N GLU A 566 -29.70 5.10 8.62
CA GLU A 566 -30.23 6.47 8.72
C GLU A 566 -29.82 7.28 7.49
N ILE A 567 -28.55 7.19 7.08
CA ILE A 567 -27.99 7.89 5.93
C ILE A 567 -28.76 7.55 4.64
N PHE A 568 -29.07 6.27 4.42
CA PHE A 568 -29.80 5.86 3.22
C PHE A 568 -31.31 6.07 3.31
N SER A 569 -31.88 6.13 4.52
CA SER A 569 -33.32 6.30 4.74
C SER A 569 -33.77 7.76 4.83
N CYS A 570 -32.87 8.74 5.00
CA CYS A 570 -33.27 10.14 5.04
C CYS A 570 -33.90 10.60 3.71
N ALA A 571 -34.81 11.58 3.79
CA ALA A 571 -35.42 12.14 2.59
C ALA A 571 -34.40 12.91 1.76
N THR A 572 -33.55 13.69 2.44
CA THR A 572 -32.46 14.44 1.81
C THR A 572 -31.21 14.42 2.69
N ILE A 573 -30.03 14.56 2.10
CA ILE A 573 -28.80 14.66 2.91
C ILE A 573 -28.71 15.93 3.78
N GLU A 574 -29.54 16.94 3.49
CA GLU A 574 -29.60 18.19 4.27
C GLU A 574 -30.16 17.97 5.68
N ASP A 575 -30.84 16.85 5.89
CA ASP A 575 -31.37 16.42 7.19
C ASP A 575 -30.26 15.97 8.16
N PHE A 576 -29.02 15.76 7.66
CA PHE A 576 -27.86 15.38 8.47
C PHE A 576 -26.91 16.55 8.71
N ASP A 577 -26.81 16.99 9.96
CA ASP A 577 -25.79 17.97 10.40
C ASP A 577 -24.62 17.30 11.15
N ASN A 578 -23.88 16.44 10.44
CA ASN A 578 -22.66 15.82 10.95
C ASN A 578 -21.43 16.19 10.10
N LEU A 579 -20.23 15.81 10.56
CA LEU A 579 -18.98 16.12 9.86
C LEU A 579 -18.96 15.52 8.44
N ALA A 580 -19.47 14.30 8.25
CA ALA A 580 -19.51 13.65 6.94
C ALA A 580 -20.35 14.44 5.92
N SER A 581 -21.56 14.85 6.29
CA SER A 581 -22.43 15.71 5.47
C SER A 581 -21.77 17.05 5.15
N ARG A 582 -21.14 17.68 6.16
CA ARG A 582 -20.44 18.96 5.99
C ARG A 582 -19.24 18.87 5.04
N VAL A 583 -18.51 17.75 5.03
CA VAL A 583 -17.40 17.49 4.10
C VAL A 583 -17.92 17.22 2.69
N THR A 584 -18.95 16.38 2.54
CA THR A 584 -19.61 16.12 1.24
C THR A 584 -20.08 17.42 0.59
N ASN A 585 -20.79 18.27 1.35
CA ASN A 585 -21.26 19.57 0.85
C ASN A 585 -20.11 20.53 0.51
N GLU A 586 -19.04 20.53 1.30
CA GLU A 586 -17.85 21.37 1.05
C GLU A 586 -17.16 20.97 -0.27
N LEU A 587 -16.97 19.66 -0.51
CA LEU A 587 -16.37 19.16 -1.74
C LEU A 587 -17.22 19.49 -2.97
N GLU A 588 -18.53 19.31 -2.88
CA GLU A 588 -19.45 19.66 -3.96
C GLU A 588 -19.36 21.15 -4.32
N VAL A 589 -19.32 22.04 -3.31
CA VAL A 589 -19.14 23.48 -3.52
C VAL A 589 -17.75 23.80 -4.10
N TYR A 590 -16.69 23.15 -3.59
CA TYR A 590 -15.33 23.33 -4.06
C TYR A 590 -15.20 23.03 -5.56
N PHE A 591 -15.56 21.81 -5.99
CA PHE A 591 -15.37 21.40 -7.37
C PHE A 591 -16.19 22.27 -8.32
N ASN A 592 -17.43 22.58 -7.96
CA ASN A 592 -18.29 23.44 -8.77
C ASN A 592 -17.74 24.87 -8.88
N SER A 593 -17.36 25.50 -7.76
CA SER A 593 -16.85 26.88 -7.77
C SER A 593 -15.59 27.03 -8.63
N ARG A 594 -14.67 26.06 -8.60
CA ARG A 594 -13.41 26.13 -9.34
C ARG A 594 -13.61 26.09 -10.85
N PHE A 595 -14.51 25.24 -11.35
CA PHE A 595 -14.77 25.16 -12.78
C PHE A 595 -15.39 26.46 -13.33
N TYR A 596 -16.32 27.06 -12.59
CA TYR A 596 -16.96 28.31 -13.04
C TYR A 596 -16.06 29.54 -12.90
N ILE A 597 -15.13 29.56 -11.94
CA ILE A 597 -14.13 30.62 -11.80
C ILE A 597 -13.04 30.55 -12.90
N GLN A 598 -12.67 29.35 -13.37
CA GLN A 598 -11.66 29.21 -14.45
C GLN A 598 -12.16 29.64 -15.84
N ARG A 599 -13.47 29.84 -16.01
CA ARG A 599 -14.10 30.29 -17.27
C ARG A 599 -14.45 31.78 -17.30
N ALA A 600 -14.37 32.47 -16.17
CA ALA A 600 -14.52 33.92 -16.05
C ALA A 600 -13.15 34.59 -16.13
#